data_AF-A0A2M7ZZA8-F1
#
_entry.id   AF-A0A2M7ZZA8-F1
#
_cell.length_a   1.000
_cell.length_b   1.000
_cell.length_c   1.000
_cell.angle_alpha   90.00
_cell.angle_beta   90.00
_cell.angle_gamma   90.00
#
_symmetry.space_group_name_H-M   'P 1'
#
loop_
_entity.id
_entity.type
_entity.pdbx_description
1 polymer ?
#
loop_
_entity_poly.entity_id
_entity_poly.type
_entity_poly.pdbx_seq_one_letter_code
_entity_poly.pdbx_strand_id
1 'polypeptide(L)' 'KKAKNDCGTTKHACAAQSKQNGDKNDWIFVMKGNCGRIVGASSTPPKAAKK' A
#
# COMPACT_ATOMS: atom_id res chain seq x y z
N LYS A 1 -0.46 15.17 -9.07
CA LYS A 1 -0.10 14.03 -9.97
C LYS A 1 0.44 12.92 -9.07
N LYS A 2 -0.35 11.89 -8.73
CA LYS A 2 0.12 10.78 -7.89
C LYS A 2 1.21 10.04 -8.66
N ALA A 3 2.41 10.02 -8.11
CA ALA A 3 3.53 9.37 -8.74
C ALA A 3 3.25 7.87 -8.73
N LYS A 4 3.61 7.17 -9.81
CA LYS A 4 3.22 5.77 -10.06
C LYS A 4 3.78 4.75 -9.04
N ASN A 5 4.36 5.22 -7.94
CA ASN A 5 5.00 4.46 -6.86
C ASN A 5 4.69 5.06 -5.46
N ASP A 6 3.63 5.85 -5.32
CA ASP A 6 3.23 6.38 -4.00
C ASP A 6 2.93 5.23 -3.04
N CYS A 7 3.37 5.33 -1.80
CA CYS A 7 3.02 4.35 -0.78
C CYS A 7 2.68 5.05 0.54
N GLY A 8 1.85 4.40 1.35
CA GLY A 8 1.26 5.06 2.51
C GLY A 8 0.66 4.07 3.50
N THR A 9 0.46 4.57 4.71
CA THR A 9 -0.09 3.79 5.83
C THR A 9 -0.82 4.73 6.79
N THR A 10 -1.54 4.16 7.75
CA THR A 10 -2.18 4.94 8.82
C THR A 10 -1.19 5.47 9.86
N LYS A 11 0.04 4.93 9.88
CA LYS A 11 1.04 5.15 10.93
C LYS A 11 2.31 5.86 10.45
N HIS A 12 2.66 5.74 9.16
CA HIS A 12 3.89 6.31 8.64
C HIS A 12 3.84 6.63 7.14
N ALA A 13 4.86 7.34 6.66
CA ALA A 13 5.00 7.75 5.27
C ALA A 13 5.77 6.72 4.41
N CYS A 14 5.63 5.41 4.71
CA CYS A 14 6.22 4.30 3.96
C CYS A 14 7.77 4.22 3.83
N ALA A 15 8.54 5.23 4.25
CA ALA A 15 10.01 5.35 4.11
C ALA A 15 10.85 4.25 4.83
N ALA A 16 10.76 3.00 4.37
CA ALA A 16 11.38 1.81 4.98
C ALA A 16 10.99 1.58 6.46
N GLN A 17 9.84 2.09 6.88
CA GLN A 17 9.38 2.01 8.28
C GLN A 17 8.49 0.81 8.57
N SER A 18 8.13 0.04 7.53
CA SER A 18 7.33 -1.18 7.70
C SER A 18 8.16 -2.22 8.45
N LYS A 19 7.62 -2.73 9.56
CA LYS A 19 8.30 -3.72 10.42
C LYS A 19 7.81 -5.14 10.17
N GLN A 20 6.70 -5.29 9.47
CA GLN A 20 6.05 -6.57 9.23
C GLN A 20 5.82 -6.77 7.74
N ASN A 21 6.23 -7.93 7.24
CA ASN A 21 5.92 -8.31 5.87
C ASN A 21 4.39 -8.45 5.68
N GLY A 22 3.86 -7.79 4.65
CA GLY A 22 2.43 -7.84 4.32
C GLY A 22 1.50 -7.18 5.35
N ASP A 23 1.96 -6.14 6.07
CA ASP A 23 1.07 -5.36 6.95
C ASP A 23 -0.11 -4.81 6.13
N LYS A 24 -1.33 -5.11 6.57
CA LYS A 24 -2.58 -4.73 5.89
C LYS A 24 -2.81 -3.22 5.90
N ASN A 25 -2.13 -2.47 6.77
CA ASN A 25 -2.20 -1.02 6.85
C ASN A 25 -1.25 -0.33 5.88
N ASP A 26 -0.20 -1.03 5.45
CA ASP A 26 0.83 -0.51 4.56
C ASP A 26 0.48 -0.88 3.12
N TRP A 27 0.32 0.13 2.27
CA TRP A 27 -0.05 -0.08 0.88
C TRP A 27 0.85 0.72 -0.06
N ILE A 28 0.97 0.20 -1.28
CA ILE A 28 1.69 0.84 -2.37
C ILE A 28 0.73 1.00 -3.55
N PHE A 29 0.78 2.16 -4.20
CA PHE A 29 0.05 2.43 -5.43
C PHE A 29 0.87 1.87 -6.59
N VAL A 30 0.23 1.03 -7.40
CA VAL A 30 0.84 0.43 -8.57
C VAL A 30 0.00 0.72 -9.81
N MET A 31 0.59 0.51 -10.99
CA MET A 31 -0.15 0.58 -12.24
C MET A 31 -1.31 -0.42 -12.25
N LYS A 32 -2.42 -0.04 -12.89
CA LYS A 32 -3.59 -0.92 -13.05
C LYS A 32 -3.15 -2.25 -13.67
N GLY A 33 -3.60 -3.36 -13.09
CA GLY A 33 -3.22 -4.72 -13.51
C GLY A 33 -2.01 -5.30 -12.77
N ASN A 34 -1.24 -4.48 -12.03
CA ASN A 34 -0.06 -4.98 -11.33
C ASN A 34 -0.34 -5.52 -9.92
N CYS A 35 -1.45 -5.13 -9.26
CA CYS A 35 -1.77 -5.63 -7.91
C CYS A 35 -1.77 -7.17 -7.85
N GLY A 36 -2.39 -7.86 -8.81
CA GLY A 36 -2.47 -9.33 -8.81
C GLY A 36 -1.13 -10.04 -9.04
N ARG A 37 -0.07 -9.30 -9.39
CA ARG A 37 1.29 -9.86 -9.55
C ARG A 37 2.08 -9.86 -8.25
N ILE A 38 1.60 -9.17 -7.21
CA ILE A 38 2.27 -9.08 -5.90
C ILE A 38 1.69 -10.16 -4.99
N VAL A 39 2.56 -10.99 -4.43
CA VAL A 39 2.15 -12.07 -3.50
C VAL A 39 1.48 -11.46 -2.27
N GLY A 40 0.25 -11.90 -1.98
CA GLY A 40 -0.55 -11.40 -0.85
C GLY A 40 -1.20 -10.03 -1.05
N ALA A 41 -1.09 -9.42 -2.23
CA ALA A 41 -1.72 -8.14 -2.51
C ALA A 41 -3.23 -8.27 -2.73
N SER A 42 -3.93 -7.16 -2.45
CA SER A 42 -5.37 -7.02 -2.63
C SER A 42 -5.67 -5.85 -3.56
N SER A 43 -6.54 -6.08 -4.55
CA SER A 43 -7.11 -5.02 -5.40
C SER A 43 -8.10 -4.13 -4.65
N THR A 44 -8.57 -4.62 -3.51
CA THR A 44 -9.44 -3.87 -2.61
C THR A 44 -8.55 -3.07 -1.66
N PRO A 45 -8.56 -1.74 -1.73
CA PRO A 45 -7.82 -0.95 -0.76
C PRO A 45 -8.34 -1.26 0.65
N PRO A 46 -7.46 -1.32 1.67
CA PRO A 46 -7.94 -1.36 3.05
C PRO A 46 -8.88 -0.17 3.24
N LYS A 47 -10.00 -0.37 3.95
CA LYS A 47 -10.88 0.74 4.34
C LYS A 47 -9.96 1.78 4.97
N ALA A 48 -9.80 2.92 4.29
CA ALA A 48 -9.00 4.00 4.82
C ALA A 48 -9.57 4.29 6.21
N ALA A 49 -8.78 4.07 7.25
CA ALA A 49 -9.14 4.60 8.55
C ALA A 49 -9.22 6.11 8.32
N LYS A 50 -10.46 6.62 8.28
CA LYS A 50 -10.68 8.05 8.26
C LYS A 50 -9.89 8.60 9.45
N LYS A 51 -8.92 9.46 9.17
CA LYS A 51 -8.41 10.35 10.21
C LYS A 51 -9.59 11.18 10.73
#